data_AF-A0A9E7IMJ0-F1
#
_entry.id   AF-A0A9E7IMJ0-F1
#
_cell.length_a   1.000
_cell.length_b   1.000
_cell.length_c   1.000
_cell.angle_alpha   90.00
_cell.angle_beta   90.00
_cell.angle_gamma   90.00
#
_symmetry.space_group_name_H-M   'P 1'
#
loop_
_entity.id
_entity.type
_entity.pdbx_description
1 polymer ?
#
loop_
_entity_poly.entity_id
_entity_poly.type
_entity_poly.pdbx_seq_one_letter_code
_entity_poly.pdbx_strand_id
1 'polypeptide(L)'
;MGDNTKTNIEELLNNSDFLKNAQNIDLLLAPHHGRLSCYKQELMDYVNPKITIISDKSNQDDVTASSKYSSNSRGDWVLKNAELVKHSCLTTRNDGTIYAIINNGTLNVYCEK
;
A
#
# COMPACT_ATOMS: atom_id res chain seq x y z
N MET A 1 6.08 -4.03 -1.65
CA MET A 1 6.36 -5.46 -1.91
C MET A 1 7.14 -5.63 -3.21
N GLY A 2 8.03 -4.69 -3.56
CA GLY A 2 8.78 -4.71 -4.82
C GLY A 2 7.89 -4.95 -6.04
N ASP A 3 8.43 -5.68 -7.02
CA ASP A 3 7.74 -6.05 -8.26
C ASP A 3 7.08 -7.43 -8.20
N ASN A 4 6.71 -7.88 -6.98
CA ASN A 4 6.03 -9.15 -6.77
C ASN A 4 4.83 -9.29 -7.72
N THR A 5 4.90 -10.32 -8.56
CA THR A 5 3.85 -10.69 -9.49
C THR A 5 2.75 -11.49 -8.77
N LYS A 6 1.64 -11.77 -9.46
CA LYS A 6 0.59 -12.66 -8.96
C LYS A 6 1.13 -13.98 -8.38
N THR A 7 2.07 -14.62 -9.07
CA THR A 7 2.68 -15.88 -8.63
C THR A 7 3.44 -15.70 -7.32
N ASN A 8 4.23 -14.62 -7.18
CA ASN A 8 4.94 -14.35 -5.93
C ASN A 8 3.98 -14.08 -4.76
N ILE A 9 2.84 -13.43 -5.02
CA ILE A 9 1.81 -13.23 -4.00
C ILE A 9 1.17 -14.56 -3.57
N GLU A 10 0.91 -15.46 -4.52
CA GLU A 10 0.39 -16.81 -4.22
C GLU A 10 1.38 -17.64 -3.39
N GLU A 11 2.69 -17.53 -3.68
CA GLU A 11 3.74 -18.16 -2.86
C GLU A 11 3.76 -17.61 -1.43
N LEU A 12 3.65 -16.29 -1.27
CA LEU A 12 3.60 -15.66 0.05
C LEU A 12 2.37 -16.10 0.85
N LEU A 13 1.21 -16.21 0.21
CA LEU A 13 -0.03 -16.67 0.85
C LEU A 13 0.04 -18.14 1.29
N ASN A 14 0.96 -18.93 0.76
CA ASN A 14 1.22 -20.31 1.18
C ASN A 14 2.36 -20.42 2.20
N ASN A 15 3.03 -19.31 2.56
CA ASN A 15 4.14 -19.30 3.49
C ASN A 15 3.66 -18.98 4.91
N SER A 16 3.68 -19.97 5.81
CA SER A 16 3.21 -19.82 7.18
C SER A 16 3.95 -18.76 7.99
N ASP A 17 5.23 -18.52 7.73
CA ASP A 17 6.01 -17.49 8.42
C ASP A 17 5.62 -16.09 7.95
N PHE A 18 5.42 -15.91 6.64
CA PHE A 18 4.87 -14.66 6.12
C PHE A 18 3.52 -14.38 6.75
N LEU A 19 2.63 -15.38 6.72
CA LEU A 19 1.32 -15.27 7.32
C LEU A 19 1.44 -14.84 8.78
N LYS A 20 2.20 -15.57 9.60
CA LYS A 20 2.36 -15.27 11.03
C LYS A 20 2.81 -13.83 11.33
N ASN A 21 3.62 -13.22 10.46
CA ASN A 21 4.26 -11.92 10.74
C ASN A 21 3.64 -10.73 10.00
N ALA A 22 2.75 -10.94 9.02
CA ALA A 22 2.27 -9.90 8.12
C ALA A 22 0.80 -9.48 8.33
N GLN A 23 0.19 -9.80 9.48
CA GLN A 23 -1.19 -9.40 9.77
C GLN A 23 -1.27 -7.98 10.37
N ASN A 24 -2.36 -7.28 10.05
CA ASN A 24 -2.73 -5.98 10.62
C ASN A 24 -1.64 -4.90 10.48
N ILE A 25 -0.91 -4.90 9.37
CA ILE A 25 0.23 -4.00 9.16
C ILE A 25 -0.20 -2.53 9.09
N ASP A 26 0.72 -1.62 9.43
CA ASP A 26 0.48 -0.18 9.30
C ASP A 26 0.56 0.26 7.84
N LEU A 27 1.54 -0.25 7.09
CA LEU A 27 1.85 0.21 5.75
C LEU A 27 2.10 -0.95 4.79
N LEU A 28 1.38 -0.95 3.68
CA LEU A 28 1.65 -1.81 2.53
C LEU A 28 2.23 -0.96 1.39
N LEU A 29 3.44 -1.26 0.93
CA LEU A 29 3.86 -0.84 -0.41
C LEU A 29 3.25 -1.81 -1.42
N ALA A 30 2.35 -1.35 -2.28
CA ALA A 30 1.63 -2.20 -3.22
C ALA A 30 2.59 -3.01 -4.13
N PRO A 31 2.32 -4.31 -4.38
CA PRO A 31 3.07 -5.10 -5.35
C PRO A 31 3.05 -4.46 -6.74
N HIS A 32 4.21 -4.43 -7.40
CA HIS A 32 4.36 -4.10 -8.83
C HIS A 32 3.64 -2.80 -9.20
N HIS A 33 4.02 -1.70 -8.53
CA HIS A 33 3.42 -0.38 -8.75
C HIS A 33 1.89 -0.33 -8.62
N GLY A 34 1.29 -1.28 -7.89
CA GLY A 34 -0.17 -1.38 -7.71
C GLY A 34 -0.94 -1.83 -8.94
N ARG A 35 -0.31 -2.53 -9.90
CA ARG A 35 -0.99 -3.08 -11.08
C ARG A 35 -2.14 -4.02 -10.69
N LEU A 36 -3.26 -3.90 -11.41
CA LEU A 36 -4.45 -4.73 -11.19
C LEU A 36 -4.18 -6.22 -11.35
N SER A 37 -3.30 -6.61 -12.27
CA SER A 37 -2.90 -8.00 -12.47
C SER A 37 -2.18 -8.62 -11.26
N CYS A 38 -1.60 -7.80 -10.39
CA CYS A 38 -0.89 -8.21 -9.18
C CYS A 38 -1.71 -7.99 -7.91
N TYR A 39 -2.92 -7.44 -8.02
CA TYR A 39 -3.85 -7.30 -6.89
C TYR A 39 -4.47 -8.66 -6.53
N LYS A 40 -4.51 -8.97 -5.23
CA LYS A 40 -5.19 -10.15 -4.68
C LYS A 40 -6.01 -9.74 -3.46
N GLN A 41 -7.31 -10.03 -3.49
CA GLN A 41 -8.21 -9.78 -2.37
C GLN A 41 -7.76 -10.53 -1.11
N GLU A 42 -7.39 -11.81 -1.27
CA GLU A 42 -6.89 -12.67 -0.19
C GLU A 42 -5.68 -12.07 0.52
N LEU A 43 -4.76 -11.45 -0.22
CA LEU A 43 -3.62 -10.75 0.38
C LEU A 43 -4.10 -9.57 1.23
N MET A 44 -5.02 -8.75 0.72
CA MET A 44 -5.52 -7.58 1.44
C MET A 44 -6.31 -7.96 2.69
N ASP A 45 -7.18 -8.97 2.58
CA ASP A 45 -7.94 -9.49 3.71
C ASP A 45 -7.01 -10.04 4.80
N TYR A 46 -5.92 -10.67 4.38
CA TYR A 46 -4.94 -11.23 5.29
C TYR A 46 -4.07 -10.17 5.96
N VAL A 47 -3.39 -9.35 5.16
CA VAL A 47 -2.41 -8.40 5.69
C VAL A 47 -3.08 -7.24 6.38
N ASN A 48 -4.31 -6.91 5.97
CA ASN A 48 -5.15 -5.86 6.52
C ASN A 48 -4.29 -4.62 6.79
N PRO A 49 -3.97 -3.78 5.79
CA PRO A 49 -3.11 -2.61 6.01
C PRO A 49 -3.91 -1.39 6.50
N LYS A 50 -3.28 -0.46 7.23
CA LYS A 50 -3.89 0.87 7.45
C LYS A 50 -3.79 1.73 6.21
N ILE A 51 -2.57 1.89 5.67
CA ILE A 51 -2.29 2.68 4.47
C ILE A 51 -1.65 1.76 3.42
N THR A 52 -2.09 1.88 2.17
CA THR A 52 -1.36 1.36 1.02
C THR A 52 -0.66 2.51 0.28
N ILE A 53 0.61 2.36 -0.08
CA ILE A 53 1.33 3.27 -0.99
C ILE A 53 1.50 2.60 -2.35
N ILE A 54 1.18 3.33 -3.40
CA ILE A 54 1.40 2.92 -4.79
C ILE A 54 2.46 3.83 -5.40
N SER A 55 3.62 3.24 -5.73
CA SER A 55 4.66 3.95 -6.48
C SER A 55 4.38 3.82 -7.98
N ASP A 56 3.51 4.66 -8.55
CA ASP A 56 3.14 4.64 -9.96
C ASP A 56 3.61 5.88 -10.74
N LYS A 57 3.62 5.75 -12.07
CA LYS A 57 3.84 6.84 -13.05
C LYS A 57 2.63 6.93 -13.98
N SER A 58 2.45 8.06 -14.65
CA SER A 58 1.25 8.39 -15.44
C SER A 58 1.12 7.66 -16.79
N ASN A 59 1.61 6.44 -16.91
CA ASN A 59 1.58 5.72 -18.19
C ASN A 59 0.16 5.15 -18.39
N GLN A 60 -0.45 5.45 -19.53
CA GLN A 60 -1.86 5.14 -19.82
C GLN A 60 -2.15 3.63 -19.96
N ASP A 61 -1.11 2.82 -20.11
CA ASP A 61 -1.24 1.39 -20.44
C ASP A 61 -1.37 0.47 -19.21
N ASP A 62 -1.14 1.00 -18.00
CA ASP A 62 -1.19 0.21 -16.77
C ASP A 62 -2.45 0.50 -15.94
N VAL A 63 -3.37 -0.47 -15.91
CA VAL A 63 -4.55 -0.41 -15.04
C VAL A 63 -4.10 -0.60 -13.59
N THR A 64 -4.14 0.49 -12.81
CA THR A 64 -3.87 0.45 -11.37
C THR A 64 -5.08 -0.08 -10.60
N ALA A 65 -4.85 -0.79 -9.50
CA ALA A 65 -5.88 -1.21 -8.55
C ALA A 65 -6.07 -0.20 -7.39
N SER A 66 -5.76 1.07 -7.61
CA SER A 66 -5.81 2.11 -6.56
C SER A 66 -7.14 2.18 -5.83
N SER A 67 -8.27 2.05 -6.53
CA SER A 67 -9.61 2.01 -5.92
C SER A 67 -9.79 0.81 -5.00
N LYS A 68 -9.27 -0.36 -5.38
CA LYS A 68 -9.31 -1.59 -4.57
C LYS A 68 -8.42 -1.47 -3.33
N TYR A 69 -7.18 -1.04 -3.50
CA TYR A 69 -6.29 -0.80 -2.37
C TYR A 69 -6.87 0.24 -1.40
N SER A 70 -7.49 1.30 -1.92
CA SER A 70 -8.19 2.31 -1.13
C SER A 70 -9.37 1.73 -0.34
N SER A 71 -10.19 0.87 -0.95
CA SER A 71 -11.33 0.25 -0.28
C SER A 71 -10.95 -0.81 0.75
N ASN A 72 -9.80 -1.47 0.58
CA ASN A 72 -9.38 -2.59 1.42
C ASN A 72 -8.32 -2.21 2.49
N SER A 73 -7.88 -0.96 2.52
CA SER A 73 -7.04 -0.44 3.61
C SER A 73 -7.90 0.30 4.63
N ARG A 74 -7.57 0.20 5.93
CA ARG A 74 -8.41 0.76 7.02
C ARG A 74 -8.42 2.29 7.09
N GLY A 75 -7.39 2.92 6.54
CA GLY A 75 -7.12 4.34 6.66
C GLY A 75 -6.38 4.72 7.94
N ASP A 76 -5.49 5.69 7.84
CA ASP A 76 -4.86 6.38 8.96
C ASP A 76 -4.70 7.87 8.63
N TRP A 77 -4.21 8.65 9.59
CA TRP A 77 -3.92 10.06 9.41
C TRP A 77 -2.64 10.26 8.59
N VAL A 78 -2.72 11.13 7.59
CA VAL A 78 -1.60 11.54 6.74
C VAL A 78 -1.50 13.06 6.79
N LEU A 79 -0.28 13.58 6.98
CA LEU A 79 -0.04 15.02 6.90
C LEU A 79 0.16 15.43 5.43
N LYS A 80 -0.78 16.20 4.89
CA LYS A 80 -0.76 16.69 3.51
C LYS A 80 -0.98 18.20 3.52
N ASN A 81 -0.06 18.97 2.93
CA ASN A 81 -0.14 20.43 2.88
C ASN A 81 -0.40 21.09 4.25
N ALA A 82 0.31 20.64 5.29
CA ALA A 82 0.14 21.05 6.68
C ALA A 82 -1.23 20.72 7.33
N GLU A 83 -2.05 19.88 6.70
CA GLU A 83 -3.32 19.39 7.23
C GLU A 83 -3.29 17.88 7.48
N LEU A 84 -3.86 17.43 8.59
CA LEU A 84 -4.07 16.00 8.84
C LEU A 84 -5.35 15.54 8.16
N VAL A 85 -5.21 14.68 7.16
CA VAL A 85 -6.33 14.08 6.41
C VAL A 85 -6.34 12.58 6.60
N LYS A 86 -7.53 11.97 6.70
CA LYS A 86 -7.63 10.50 6.75
C LYS A 86 -7.50 9.94 5.34
N HIS A 87 -6.54 9.04 5.12
CA HIS A 87 -6.29 8.43 3.82
C HIS A 87 -6.01 6.94 3.94
N SER A 88 -6.47 6.15 2.98
CA SER A 88 -6.30 4.69 2.94
C SER A 88 -5.34 4.23 1.83
N CYS A 89 -5.20 4.98 0.73
CA CYS A 89 -4.26 4.68 -0.34
C CYS A 89 -3.60 5.93 -0.91
N LEU A 90 -2.28 6.05 -0.86
CA LEU A 90 -1.52 7.17 -1.43
C LEU A 90 -0.82 6.74 -2.73
N THR A 91 -0.63 7.66 -3.67
CA THR A 91 0.14 7.38 -4.89
C THR A 91 1.17 8.45 -5.19
N THR A 92 2.36 8.05 -5.65
CA THR A 92 3.41 9.02 -6.03
C THR A 92 2.97 9.93 -7.18
N ARG A 93 2.05 9.46 -8.03
CA ARG A 93 1.46 10.26 -9.10
C ARG A 93 0.58 11.40 -8.58
N ASN A 94 -0.26 11.15 -7.56
CA ASN A 94 -1.28 12.11 -7.13
C ASN A 94 -0.84 12.92 -5.91
N ASP A 95 -0.08 12.30 -5.01
CA ASP A 95 0.32 12.83 -3.71
C ASP A 95 1.76 13.34 -3.67
N GLY A 96 2.53 13.16 -4.75
CA GLY A 96 3.91 13.64 -4.87
C GLY A 96 4.90 12.75 -4.14
N THR A 97 5.87 13.35 -3.47
CA THR A 97 6.82 12.64 -2.61
C THR A 97 6.11 12.19 -1.35
N ILE A 98 6.11 10.89 -1.10
CA ILE A 98 5.53 10.29 0.10
C ILE A 98 6.65 9.86 1.01
N TYR A 99 6.57 10.27 2.27
CA TYR A 99 7.54 9.92 3.28
C TYR A 99 6.85 9.14 4.40
N ALA A 100 7.43 7.99 4.73
CA ALA A 100 6.99 7.12 5.81
C ALA A 100 8.11 7.08 6.87
N ILE A 101 7.91 7.77 7.99
CA ILE A 101 8.87 7.84 9.09
C ILE A 101 8.43 6.88 10.19
N ILE A 102 9.32 5.96 10.56
CA ILE A 102 9.10 5.03 11.66
C ILE A 102 10.00 5.43 12.82
N ASN A 103 9.40 5.86 13.93
CA ASN A 103 10.10 6.24 15.16
C ASN A 103 9.49 5.49 16.34
N ASN A 104 10.31 4.75 17.09
CA ASN A 104 9.87 4.01 18.28
C ASN A 104 8.59 3.17 18.06
N GLY A 105 8.50 2.48 16.92
CA GLY A 105 7.34 1.65 16.56
C GLY A 105 6.10 2.44 16.11
N THR A 106 6.19 3.76 15.98
CA THR A 106 5.11 4.61 15.45
C THR A 106 5.41 5.01 14.01
N LEU A 107 4.47 4.76 13.10
CA LEU A 107 4.50 5.23 11.72
C LEU A 107 3.86 6.62 11.62
N ASN A 108 4.56 7.56 11.00
CA ASN A 108 4.02 8.85 10.56
C ASN A 108 4.17 8.96 9.04
N VAL A 109 3.11 9.37 8.35
CA VAL A 109 3.11 9.52 6.89
C VAL A 109 2.84 10.97 6.51
N TYR A 110 3.66 11.52 5.62
CA TYR A 110 3.46 12.86 5.07
C TYR A 110 3.70 12.88 3.56
N CYS A 111 3.00 13.80 2.89
CA CYS A 111 3.06 13.98 1.45
C CYS A 111 3.45 15.43 1.09
N GLU A 112 4.30 15.57 0.09
CA GLU A 112 4.77 16.85 -0.47
C GLU A 112 4.65 16.81 -1.99
N LYS A 113 3.89 17.76 -2.56
CA LYS A 113 3.61 17.82 -3.99
C LYS A 113 4.12 19.10 -4.62
#